data_AF-A0AAW5C5S7-F1
#
_entry.id   AF-A0AAW5C5S7-F1
#
_cell.length_a   1.000
_cell.length_b   1.000
_cell.length_c   1.000
_cell.angle_alpha   90.00
_cell.angle_beta   90.00
_cell.angle_gamma   90.00
#
_symmetry.space_group_name_H-M   'P 1'
#
loop_
_entity.id
_entity.type
_entity.pdbx_description
1 polymer ?
#
loop_
_entity_poly.entity_id
_entity_poly.type
_entity_poly.pdbx_seq_one_letter_code
_entity_poly.pdbx_strand_id
1 'polypeptide(L)' 'MTTREVTFDSIEEVKKFVNQVEQYPQDVDVCCGSCMVDGKSILGILSLGIRKKLNVVIHD' A
#
# COMPACT_ATOMS: atom_id res chain seq x y z
N MET A 1 14.51 -4.41 4.54
CA MET A 1 13.18 -4.74 4.00
C MET A 1 12.26 -5.18 5.13
N THR A 2 11.21 -4.40 5.39
CA THR A 2 10.20 -4.67 6.42
C THR A 2 8.85 -4.93 5.78
N THR A 3 8.15 -6.01 6.16
CA THR A 3 6.82 -6.33 5.64
C THR A 3 5.75 -6.26 6.73
N ARG A 4 4.60 -5.67 6.41
CA ARG A 4 3.45 -5.52 7.32
C ARG A 4 2.14 -5.86 6.62
N GLU A 5 1.26 -6.61 7.28
CA GLU A 5 -0.11 -6.84 6.79
C GLU A 5 -0.98 -5.63 7.13
N VAL A 6 -1.75 -5.14 6.15
CA VAL A 6 -2.70 -4.03 6.29
C VAL A 6 -4.04 -4.39 5.65
N THR A 7 -5.10 -3.71 6.06
CA THR A 7 -6.40 -3.77 5.40
C THR A 7 -6.95 -2.35 5.37
N PHE A 8 -7.43 -1.94 4.20
CA PHE A 8 -8.06 -0.63 4.03
C PHE A 8 -9.58 -0.80 3.98
N ASP A 9 -10.31 -0.22 4.91
CA ASP A 9 -11.77 -0.34 5.00
C ASP A 9 -12.51 0.66 4.10
N SER A 10 -11.82 1.74 3.72
CA SER A 10 -12.35 2.81 2.88
C SER A 10 -11.31 3.41 1.94
N ILE A 11 -11.78 4.10 0.89
CA ILE A 11 -10.92 4.85 -0.02
C ILE A 11 -10.16 5.97 0.70
N GLU A 12 -10.76 6.53 1.77
CA GLU A 12 -10.14 7.59 2.57
C GLU A 12 -8.89 7.08 3.30
N GLU A 13 -8.90 5.84 3.77
CA GLU A 13 -7.71 5.23 4.38
C GLU A 13 -6.60 5.00 3.36
N VAL A 14 -6.94 4.59 2.14
CA VAL A 14 -5.97 4.47 1.04
C VAL A 14 -5.34 5.82 0.72
N LYS A 15 -6.13 6.89 0.65
CA LYS A 15 -5.62 8.26 0.43
C LYS A 15 -4.65 8.68 1.55
N LYS A 16 -5.03 8.45 2.81
CA LYS A 16 -4.18 8.78 3.97
C LYS A 16 -2.87 8.00 3.92
N PHE A 17 -2.93 6.71 3.59
CA PHE A 17 -1.75 5.86 3.44
C PHE A 17 -0.82 6.39 2.35
N VAL A 18 -1.33 6.65 1.14
CA VAL A 18 -0.53 7.18 0.02
C VAL A 18 0.15 8.51 0.41
N ASN A 19 -0.60 9.44 1.02
CA ASN A 19 -0.06 10.71 1.49
C ASN A 19 1.03 10.55 2.56
N GLN A 20 0.94 9.52 3.40
CA GLN A 20 1.99 9.20 4.36
C GLN A 20 3.22 8.63 3.66
N VAL A 21 3.03 7.66 2.78
CA VAL A 21 4.11 7.01 2.01
C VAL A 21 4.89 8.01 1.16
N GLU A 22 4.22 9.00 0.56
CA GLU A 22 4.88 10.07 -0.21
C GLU A 22 5.87 10.90 0.60
N GLN A 23 5.72 10.98 1.94
CA GLN A 23 6.64 11.70 2.82
C GLN A 23 7.87 10.89 3.23
N TYR A 24 7.85 9.57 3.01
CA TYR A 24 8.99 8.71 3.33
C TYR A 24 9.97 8.66 2.15
N PRO A 25 11.29 8.79 2.41
CA PRO A 25 12.30 8.66 1.36
C PRO A 25 12.44 7.23 0.85
N GLN A 26 11.97 6.24 1.62
CA GLN A 26 12.00 4.84 1.25
C GLN A 26 10.99 4.51 0.14
N ASP A 27 11.30 3.47 -0.63
CA ASP A 27 10.33 2.86 -1.53
C ASP A 27 9.43 1.90 -0.77
N VAL A 28 8.14 2.01 -1.04
CA VAL A 28 7.10 1.23 -0.39
C VAL A 28 6.26 0.58 -1.48
N ASP A 29 6.13 -0.73 -1.42
CA ASP A 29 5.27 -1.52 -2.29
C ASP A 29 4.06 -2.06 -1.52
N VAL A 30 2.95 -2.26 -2.22
CA VAL A 30 1.76 -2.93 -1.70
C VAL A 30 1.48 -4.17 -2.55
N CYS A 31 1.35 -5.32 -1.89
CA CYS A 31 1.22 -6.61 -2.52
C CYS A 31 -0.07 -7.32 -2.10
N CYS A 32 -0.70 -8.04 -3.03
CA CYS A 32 -1.80 -8.96 -2.77
C CYS A 32 -1.55 -10.25 -3.54
N GLY A 33 -1.15 -11.33 -2.86
CA GLY A 33 -0.74 -12.56 -3.53
C GLY A 33 0.46 -12.32 -4.45
N SER A 34 0.28 -12.54 -5.75
CA SER A 34 1.31 -12.32 -6.79
C SER A 34 1.30 -10.92 -7.40
N CYS A 35 0.33 -10.07 -7.04
CA CYS A 35 0.25 -8.71 -7.55
C CYS A 35 1.04 -7.76 -6.64
N MET A 36 1.83 -6.86 -7.22
CA MET A 36 2.60 -5.83 -6.52
C MET A 36 2.38 -4.49 -7.22
N VAL A 37 2.15 -3.43 -6.44
CA VAL A 37 1.96 -2.07 -6.94
C VAL A 37 2.76 -1.09 -6.08
N ASP A 38 3.14 0.02 -6.68
CA ASP A 38 3.77 1.13 -5.97
C ASP A 38 2.83 1.69 -4.88
N GLY A 39 3.32 1.80 -3.64
CA GLY A 39 2.58 2.30 -2.48
C GLY A 39 2.22 3.79 -2.54
N LYS A 40 2.79 4.53 -3.50
CA LYS A 40 2.44 5.92 -3.84
C LYS A 40 1.32 5.97 -4.89
N SER A 41 0.97 4.83 -5.51
CA SER A 41 -0.09 4.76 -6.51
C SER A 41 -1.44 4.42 -5.88
N ILE A 42 -2.25 5.45 -5.60
CA ILE A 42 -3.63 5.28 -5.14
C ILE A 42 -4.44 4.36 -6.06
N LEU A 43 -4.31 4.52 -7.38
CA LEU A 43 -5.02 3.71 -8.35
C LEU A 43 -4.54 2.26 -8.32
N GLY A 44 -3.23 2.04 -8.13
CA GLY A 44 -2.64 0.72 -7.95
C GLY A 44 -3.22 0.01 -6.74
N ILE A 45 -3.23 0.67 -5.57
CA ILE A 45 -3.76 0.08 -4.33
C ILE A 45 -5.27 -0.20 -4.46
N LEU A 46 -6.03 0.71 -5.05
CA LEU A 46 -7.46 0.50 -5.31
C LEU A 46 -7.72 -0.68 -6.26
N SER A 47 -6.83 -0.94 -7.21
CA SER A 47 -6.94 -2.10 -8.12
C SER A 47 -6.74 -3.45 -7.41
N LEU A 48 -5.95 -3.49 -6.32
CA LEU A 48 -5.83 -4.68 -5.46
C LEU A 48 -7.12 -4.93 -4.68
N GLY A 49 -7.81 -3.84 -4.34
CA GLY A 49 -9.12 -3.82 -3.69
C GLY A 49 -9.04 -3.46 -2.21
N ILE A 50 -10.08 -2.78 -1.73
CA ILE A 50 -10.30 -2.48 -0.31
C ILE A 50 -10.91 -3.69 0.41
N ARG A 51 -10.80 -3.72 1.74
CA ARG A 51 -11.28 -4.79 2.64
C ARG A 51 -10.64 -6.15 2.38
N LYS A 52 -9.44 -6.15 1.82
CA LYS A 52 -8.59 -7.32 1.64
C LYS A 52 -7.33 -7.16 2.47
N LYS A 53 -6.77 -8.30 2.88
CA LYS A 53 -5.44 -8.36 3.47
C LYS A 53 -4.40 -8.09 2.38
N LEU A 54 -3.65 -7.01 2.55
CA LEU A 54 -2.56 -6.60 1.69
C LEU A 54 -1.26 -6.61 2.49
N ASN A 55 -0.14 -6.80 1.81
CA ASN A 55 1.19 -6.74 2.40
C ASN A 55 1.89 -5.47 1.94
N VAL A 56 2.24 -4.60 2.88
CA VAL A 56 3.09 -3.44 2.62
C VAL A 56 4.54 -3.86 2.82
N VAL A 57 5.38 -3.62 1.84
CA VAL A 57 6.82 -3.89 1.87
C VAL A 57 7.55 -2.55 1.83
N ILE A 58 8.32 -2.27 2.87
CA ILE A 58 9.17 -1.07 2.98
C ILE A 58 10.60 -1.51 2.69
N HIS A 59 11.20 -0.91 1.66
CA HIS A 59 12.60 -1.10 1.30
C HIS A 59 13.44 -0.09 2.08
N ASP A 60 14.58 -0.53 2.62
CA ASP A 60 15.49 0.34 3.40
C ASP A 60 16.42 1.13 2.48
#